data_AF-D8J675-F1
#
_entry.id   AF-D8J675-F1
#
_cell.length_a   1.000
_cell.length_b   1.000
_cell.length_c   1.000
_cell.angle_alpha   90.00
_cell.angle_beta   90.00
_cell.angle_gamma   90.00
#
_symmetry.space_group_name_H-M   'P 1'
#
loop_
_entity.id
_entity.type
_entity.pdbx_description
1 polymer ?
#
loop_
_entity_poly.entity_id
_entity_poly.type
_entity_poly.pdbx_seq_one_letter_code
_entity_poly.pdbx_strand_id
1 'polypeptide(L)'
;MKRLIIHGDPGVRKDGIIDYDDREMVLFSVTRNGDWHGPERPQLWCVIGTEDERMDFEKRNYVPHFLDVETIDAEAVDIVQKRGKPSA
;
A
#
# COMPACT_ATOMS: atom_id res chain seq x y z
N MET A 1 7.84 2.50 7.79
CA MET A 1 7.29 1.77 6.63
C MET A 1 6.77 0.43 7.09
N LYS A 2 5.67 -0.05 6.51
CA LYS A 2 5.09 -1.37 6.78
C LYS A 2 4.69 -2.05 5.46
N ARG A 3 4.46 -3.35 5.50
CA ARG A 3 3.77 -4.08 4.43
C ARG A 3 2.30 -4.25 4.80
N LEU A 4 1.42 -3.58 4.09
CA LEU A 4 -0.02 -3.74 4.23
C LEU A 4 -0.54 -4.66 3.13
N ILE A 5 -1.21 -5.75 3.52
CA ILE A 5 -1.89 -6.66 2.61
C ILE A 5 -3.39 -6.35 2.65
N ILE A 6 -3.92 -5.89 1.53
CA ILE A 6 -5.34 -5.59 1.38
C ILE A 6 -6.02 -6.78 0.70
N HIS A 7 -7.04 -7.35 1.34
CA HIS A 7 -7.88 -8.39 0.77
C HIS A 7 -9.00 -7.76 -0.07
N GLY A 8 -8.92 -7.89 -1.39
CA GLY A 8 -9.78 -7.20 -2.37
C GLY A 8 -9.04 -6.09 -3.12
N ASP A 9 -9.77 -5.32 -3.94
CA ASP A 9 -9.24 -4.15 -4.65
C ASP A 9 -10.05 -2.90 -4.28
N PRO A 10 -9.55 -2.03 -3.37
CA PRO A 10 -10.20 -0.76 -3.03
C PRO A 10 -9.98 0.32 -4.12
N GLY A 11 -9.28 0.01 -5.21
CA GLY A 11 -9.01 0.93 -6.32
C GLY A 11 -7.82 1.87 -6.08
N VAL A 12 -7.01 1.60 -5.05
CA VAL A 12 -5.77 2.36 -4.78
C VAL A 12 -4.65 1.94 -5.73
N ARG A 13 -3.76 2.89 -6.04
CA ARG A 13 -2.58 2.71 -6.89
C ARG A 13 -1.38 3.38 -6.24
N LYS A 14 -0.20 3.22 -6.86
CA LYS A 14 1.05 3.84 -6.42
C LYS A 14 0.87 5.35 -6.20
N ASP A 15 1.51 5.88 -5.16
CA ASP A 15 1.44 7.27 -4.72
C ASP A 15 0.03 7.72 -4.30
N GLY A 16 -0.89 6.78 -4.08
CA GLY A 16 -2.12 7.04 -3.34
C GLY A 16 -1.84 7.29 -1.86
N ILE A 17 -2.85 7.82 -1.15
CA ILE A 17 -2.83 8.11 0.28
C ILE A 17 -4.06 7.45 0.90
N ILE A 18 -3.85 6.74 2.00
CA ILE A 18 -4.89 6.14 2.83
C ILE A 18 -4.76 6.65 4.27
N ASP A 19 -5.86 6.69 5.02
CA ASP A 19 -5.78 6.82 6.47
C ASP A 19 -5.66 5.40 7.06
N TYR A 20 -4.60 5.19 7.83
CA TYR A 20 -4.30 3.92 8.46
C TYR A 20 -3.62 4.15 9.81
N ASP A 21 -4.16 3.58 10.88
CA ASP A 21 -3.77 3.89 12.26
C ASP A 21 -3.83 5.40 12.58
N ASP A 22 -4.92 6.08 12.21
CA ASP A 22 -5.18 7.52 12.40
C ASP A 22 -4.09 8.43 11.81
N ARG A 23 -3.46 7.98 10.72
CA ARG A 23 -2.33 8.64 10.05
C ARG A 23 -2.41 8.49 8.54
N GLU A 24 -2.07 9.55 7.82
CA GLU A 24 -1.92 9.50 6.37
C GLU A 24 -0.68 8.68 5.98
N MET A 25 -0.93 7.60 5.24
CA MET A 25 0.09 6.69 4.75
C MET A 25 0.10 6.69 3.22
N VAL A 26 1.28 6.88 2.65
CA VAL A 26 1.53 6.84 1.21
C VAL A 26 1.72 5.39 0.75
N LEU A 27 1.07 5.01 -0.34
CA LEU A 27 1.25 3.75 -1.04
C LEU A 27 2.49 3.79 -1.95
N PHE A 28 3.68 3.58 -1.38
CA PHE A 28 4.95 3.60 -2.12
C PHE A 28 5.05 2.50 -3.20
N SER A 29 4.48 1.33 -2.94
CA SER A 29 4.30 0.27 -3.93
C SER A 29 2.94 -0.40 -3.77
N VAL A 30 2.41 -0.92 -4.87
CA VAL A 30 1.16 -1.68 -4.91
C VAL A 30 1.36 -2.83 -5.89
N THR A 31 1.36 -4.06 -5.39
CA THR A 31 1.45 -5.27 -6.20
C THR A 31 0.16 -6.07 -6.08
N ARG A 32 -0.49 -6.33 -7.22
CA ARG A 32 -1.70 -7.16 -7.25
C ARG A 32 -1.30 -8.64 -7.36
N ASN A 33 -1.87 -9.47 -6.50
CA ASN A 33 -1.61 -10.90 -6.39
C ASN A 33 -2.91 -11.70 -6.42
N GLY A 34 -2.82 -12.96 -6.82
CA GLY A 34 -3.94 -13.91 -6.78
C GLY A 34 -4.84 -13.91 -8.02
N ASP A 35 -4.46 -13.26 -9.11
CA ASP A 35 -5.27 -13.23 -10.35
C ASP A 35 -5.34 -14.59 -11.08
N TRP A 36 -4.43 -15.53 -10.79
CA TRP A 36 -4.40 -16.87 -11.39
C TRP A 36 -4.22 -17.94 -10.31
N HIS A 37 -5.14 -18.90 -10.24
CA HIS A 37 -5.23 -19.91 -9.16
C HIS A 37 -5.11 -19.33 -7.73
N GLY A 38 -5.58 -18.10 -7.55
CA GLY A 38 -5.56 -17.42 -6.27
C GLY A 38 -6.88 -17.56 -5.49
N PRO A 39 -6.99 -16.84 -4.36
CA PRO A 39 -8.23 -16.74 -3.58
C PRO A 39 -9.38 -16.10 -4.38
N GLU A 40 -10.59 -16.18 -3.84
CA GLU A 40 -11.81 -15.62 -4.45
C GLU A 40 -11.70 -14.12 -4.78
N ARG A 41 -11.06 -13.36 -3.89
CA ARG A 41 -10.76 -11.93 -4.08
C ARG A 41 -9.24 -11.74 -4.23
N PRO A 42 -8.77 -10.85 -5.12
CA PRO A 42 -7.34 -10.54 -5.26
C PRO A 42 -6.77 -9.98 -3.97
N GLN A 43 -5.44 -9.99 -3.83
CA GLN A 43 -4.77 -9.30 -2.72
C GLN A 43 -3.87 -8.19 -3.27
N LEU A 44 -3.93 -7.00 -2.70
CA LEU A 44 -2.94 -5.96 -2.96
C LEU A 44 -1.88 -5.98 -1.85
N TRP A 45 -0.63 -6.20 -2.23
CA TRP A 45 0.51 -6.13 -1.33
C TRP A 45 1.15 -4.76 -1.50
N CYS A 46 1.02 -3.94 -0.46
CA CYS A 46 1.45 -2.56 -0.47
C CYS A 46 2.64 -2.36 0.47
N VAL A 47 3.64 -1.58 0.05
CA VAL A 47 4.56 -0.95 1.01
C VAL A 47 4.00 0.43 1.29
N ILE A 48 3.66 0.67 2.55
CA ILE A 48 3.12 1.94 3.02
C ILE A 48 4.10 2.63 3.97
N GLY A 49 4.08 3.95 3.99
CA GLY A 49 4.88 4.75 4.91
C GLY A 49 4.42 6.21 4.92
N THR A 50 4.93 6.98 5.86
CA THR A 50 4.70 8.42 5.92
C THR A 50 5.59 9.14 4.90
N GLU A 51 5.26 10.39 4.55
CA GLU A 51 5.97 11.12 3.48
C GLU A 51 7.47 11.29 3.74
N ASP A 52 7.88 11.44 5.00
CA ASP A 52 9.27 11.52 5.43
C ASP A 52 10.07 10.23 5.16
N GLU A 53 9.42 9.07 5.10
CA GLU A 53 10.06 7.79 4.79
C GLU A 53 10.26 7.55 3.28
N ARG A 54 9.75 8.44 2.42
CA ARG A 54 9.80 8.28 0.96
C ARG A 54 11.23 8.12 0.45
N MET A 55 12.16 8.92 0.96
CA MET A 55 13.56 8.86 0.56
C MET A 55 14.22 7.53 0.94
N ASP A 56 13.84 6.94 2.08
CA ASP A 56 14.33 5.62 2.48
C ASP A 56 13.76 4.52 1.62
N PHE A 57 12.50 4.63 1.21
CA PHE A 57 11.91 3.73 0.23
C PHE A 57 12.64 3.80 -1.12
N GLU A 58 12.82 5.01 -1.67
CA GLU A 58 13.43 5.24 -2.98
C GLU A 58 14.89 4.79 -3.04
N LYS A 59 15.66 5.08 -1.99
CA LYS A 59 17.06 4.64 -1.88
C LYS A 59 17.22 3.19 -1.42
N ARG A 60 16.11 2.50 -1.11
CA ARG A 60 16.09 1.15 -0.56
C ARG A 60 16.91 1.04 0.74
N ASN A 61 16.83 2.04 1.60
CA ASN A 61 17.45 2.07 2.93
C ASN A 61 16.67 1.21 3.94
N TYR A 62 16.17 0.06 3.52
CA TYR A 62 15.40 -0.85 4.36
C TYR A 62 15.52 -2.27 3.82
N VAL A 63 15.25 -3.27 4.66
CA VAL A 63 15.21 -4.67 4.26
C VAL A 63 13.75 -5.09 4.08
N PRO A 64 13.28 -5.42 2.87
CA PRO A 64 11.86 -5.73 2.63
C PRO A 64 11.28 -6.89 3.46
N HIS A 65 12.12 -7.79 3.97
CA HIS A 65 11.72 -8.91 4.82
C HIS A 65 11.56 -8.54 6.30
N PHE A 66 12.05 -7.37 6.72
CA PHE A 66 11.96 -6.88 8.10
C PHE A 66 10.85 -5.85 8.30
N LEU A 67 10.07 -5.54 7.25
CA LEU A 67 8.89 -4.70 7.41
C LEU A 67 7.82 -5.48 8.17
N ASP A 68 7.24 -4.84 9.19
CA ASP A 68 6.05 -5.36 9.85
C ASP A 68 4.93 -5.56 8.83
N VAL A 69 4.21 -6.68 8.96
CA VAL A 69 3.14 -7.08 8.03
C VAL A 69 1.80 -6.99 8.74
N GLU A 70 0.86 -6.28 8.13
CA GLU A 70 -0.51 -6.17 8.60
C GLU A 70 -1.50 -6.44 7.47
N THR A 71 -2.74 -6.75 7.82
CA THR A 71 -3.78 -7.15 6.86
C THR A 71 -5.07 -6.39 7.11
N ILE A 72 -5.76 -5.99 6.04
CA ILE A 72 -7.06 -5.32 6.11
C ILE A 72 -7.95 -5.74 4.94
N ASP A 73 -9.27 -5.72 5.10
CA ASP A 73 -10.23 -5.89 4.00
C ASP A 73 -10.31 -4.60 3.16
N ALA A 74 -10.50 -4.73 1.85
CA ALA A 74 -10.61 -3.59 0.93
C ALA A 74 -11.73 -2.62 1.31
N GLU A 75 -12.83 -3.15 1.87
CA GLU A 75 -13.99 -2.35 2.31
C GLU A 75 -13.71 -1.50 3.56
N ALA A 76 -12.66 -1.83 4.32
CA ALA A 76 -12.27 -1.11 5.54
C ALA A 76 -11.14 -0.09 5.30
N VAL A 77 -10.63 0.03 4.06
CA VAL A 77 -9.58 1.00 3.73
C VAL A 77 -10.21 2.39 3.58
N ASP A 78 -9.79 3.33 4.41
CA ASP A 78 -10.13 4.74 4.24
C ASP A 78 -9.18 5.40 3.23
N ILE A 79 -9.72 5.85 2.09
CA ILE A 79 -8.95 6.36 0.97
C ILE A 79 -9.03 7.88 0.93
N VAL A 80 -7.91 8.54 1.20
CA VAL A 80 -7.75 9.99 1.03
C VAL A 80 -7.49 10.34 -0.45
N GLN A 81 -6.61 9.57 -1.11
CA GLN A 81 -6.25 9.77 -2.52
C GLN A 81 -5.96 8.45 -3.23
N LYS A 82 -6.64 8.17 -4.35
CA LYS A 82 -6.51 6.87 -5.06
C LYS A 82 -5.17 6.64 -5.75
N ARG A 83 -4.46 7.69 -6.18
CA ARG A 83 -3.21 7.60 -6.97
C ARG A 83 -2.44 8.92 -6.93
N GLY A 84 -1.15 8.90 -7.26
CA GLY A 84 -0.35 10.13 -7.42
C GLY A 84 -0.95 11.11 -8.43
N LYS A 85 -0.71 12.41 -8.22
CA LYS A 85 -1.08 13.44 -9.19
C LYS A 85 -0.27 13.20 -10.49
N PRO A 86 -0.89 13.27 -11.68
CA PRO A 86 -0.13 13.25 -12.91
C PRO A 86 0.86 14.42 -12.91
N SER A 87 2.10 14.19 -13.36
CA SER A 87 3.04 15.28 -13.60
C SER A 87 2.43 16.25 -14.61
N ALA A 88 2.41 17.54 -14.28
CA ALA A 88 1.97 18.61 -15.16
C ALA A 88 2.90 18.77 -16.36
#